data_AF-A0A7T6VHS5-F1
#
_entry.id   AF-A0A7T6VHS5-F1
#
_cell.length_a   1.000
_cell.length_b   1.000
_cell.length_c   1.000
_cell.angle_alpha   90.00
_cell.angle_beta   90.00
_cell.angle_gamma   90.00
#
_symmetry.space_group_name_H-M   'P 1'
#
loop_
_entity.id
_entity.type
_entity.pdbx_description
1 polymer ?
#
loop_
_entity_poly.entity_id
_entity_poly.type
_entity_poly.pdbx_seq_one_letter_code
_entity_poly.pdbx_strand_id
1 'polypeptide(L)'
;MNKRSSDAEIENLNVTTEATLVSLAEQVTGFVAAGTLDSRCAAKFVKRLKKEGEVVAEGKNSTASGRKSLKKTLDALDVVLREHDAKLLVEANAALRAKDTA
;
A
#
# COMPACT_ATOMS: atom_id res chain seq x y z
N MET A 1 -32.12 28.66 -15.07
CA MET A 1 -30.71 29.07 -15.30
C MET A 1 -30.20 29.53 -13.95
N ASN A 2 -29.16 29.04 -13.30
CA ASN A 2 -27.91 28.32 -13.59
C ASN A 2 -27.47 27.77 -12.21
N LYS A 3 -26.72 26.69 -12.00
CA LYS A 3 -26.05 25.67 -12.80
C LYS A 3 -25.79 24.58 -11.74
N ARG A 4 -26.07 23.31 -12.03
CA ARG A 4 -25.79 22.20 -11.11
C ARG A 4 -24.33 22.33 -10.64
N SER A 5 -24.10 22.26 -9.32
CA SER A 5 -22.74 22.12 -8.78
C SER A 5 -22.08 20.99 -9.56
N SER A 6 -20.95 21.32 -10.14
CA SER A 6 -20.38 20.70 -11.33
C SER A 6 -20.17 19.20 -11.11
N ASP A 7 -20.63 18.35 -12.05
CA ASP A 7 -20.10 16.99 -12.21
C ASP A 7 -18.56 16.97 -12.19
N ALA A 8 -17.93 18.07 -12.64
CA ALA A 8 -16.48 18.29 -12.58
C ALA A 8 -15.89 18.43 -11.16
N GLU A 9 -16.65 18.91 -10.15
CA GLU A 9 -16.18 18.93 -8.75
C GLU A 9 -16.23 17.52 -8.15
N ILE A 10 -17.22 16.72 -8.53
CA ILE A 10 -17.35 15.32 -8.10
C ILE A 10 -16.34 14.42 -8.82
N GLU A 11 -16.06 14.66 -10.11
CA GLU A 11 -14.96 14.01 -10.83
C GLU A 11 -13.61 14.34 -10.18
N ASN A 12 -13.37 15.58 -9.75
CA ASN A 12 -12.11 15.98 -9.11
C ASN A 12 -11.91 15.36 -7.71
N LEU A 13 -13.01 15.06 -6.99
CA LEU A 13 -12.96 14.39 -5.67
C LEU A 13 -12.60 12.90 -5.78
N ASN A 14 -12.73 12.30 -6.97
CA ASN A 14 -12.37 10.90 -7.26
C ASN A 14 -11.04 10.75 -8.01
N VAL A 15 -10.29 11.84 -8.24
CA VAL A 15 -8.94 11.73 -8.84
C VAL A 15 -7.98 11.27 -7.76
N THR A 16 -7.74 9.96 -7.72
CA THR A 16 -6.64 9.38 -6.94
C THR A 16 -5.32 9.98 -7.43
N THR A 17 -4.63 10.73 -6.56
CA THR A 17 -3.33 11.35 -6.89
C THR A 17 -2.18 10.50 -6.36
N GLU A 18 -0.96 10.73 -6.87
CA GLU A 18 0.23 10.04 -6.34
C GLU A 18 0.42 10.32 -4.85
N ALA A 19 0.13 11.55 -4.39
CA ALA A 19 0.25 11.92 -3.00
C ALA A 19 -0.72 11.14 -2.10
N THR A 20 -1.95 10.93 -2.56
CA THR A 20 -2.95 10.14 -1.83
C THR A 20 -2.52 8.67 -1.72
N LEU A 21 -2.00 8.10 -2.82
CA LEU A 21 -1.50 6.72 -2.82
C LEU A 21 -0.25 6.55 -1.95
N VAL A 22 0.66 7.54 -1.93
CA VAL A 22 1.81 7.55 -1.03
C VAL A 22 1.34 7.53 0.43
N SER A 23 0.43 8.43 0.81
CA SER A 23 -0.07 8.49 2.19
C SER A 23 -0.77 7.19 2.60
N LEU A 24 -1.56 6.58 1.71
CA LEU A 24 -2.19 5.30 1.97
C LEU A 24 -1.16 4.17 2.11
N ALA A 25 -0.14 4.12 1.26
CA ALA A 25 0.92 3.12 1.34
C ALA A 25 1.74 3.25 2.63
N GLU A 26 2.01 4.46 3.11
CA GLU A 26 2.67 4.72 4.40
C GLU A 26 1.82 4.22 5.58
N GLN A 27 0.51 4.47 5.57
CA GLN A 27 -0.40 3.96 6.60
C GLN A 27 -0.44 2.42 6.63
N VAL A 28 -0.55 1.79 5.46
CA VAL A 28 -0.50 0.33 5.34
C VAL A 28 0.85 -0.22 5.83
N THR A 29 1.95 0.48 5.55
CA THR A 29 3.29 0.11 6.06
C THR A 29 3.30 0.07 7.58
N GLY A 30 2.69 1.07 8.23
CA GLY A 30 2.54 1.11 9.69
C GLY A 30 1.76 -0.10 10.22
N PHE A 31 0.65 -0.48 9.59
CA PHE A 31 -0.14 -1.64 10.01
C PHE A 31 0.58 -2.98 9.83
N VAL A 32 1.35 -3.14 8.74
CA VAL A 32 2.15 -4.35 8.50
C VAL A 32 3.28 -4.44 9.52
N ALA A 33 4.01 -3.35 9.78
CA ALA A 33 5.09 -3.34 10.76
C ALA A 33 4.59 -3.61 12.19
N ALA A 34 3.39 -3.11 12.53
CA ALA A 34 2.74 -3.37 13.81
C ALA A 34 2.15 -4.79 13.94
N GLY A 35 2.10 -5.57 12.84
CA GLY A 35 1.46 -6.89 12.81
C GLY A 35 -0.05 -6.86 13.02
N THR A 36 -0.70 -5.70 12.82
CA THR A 36 -2.16 -5.55 12.97
C THR A 36 -2.93 -5.91 11.71
N LEU A 37 -2.23 -6.08 10.59
CA LEU A 37 -2.80 -6.48 9.31
C LEU A 37 -2.38 -7.90 8.94
N ASP A 38 -3.34 -8.78 8.62
CA ASP A 38 -3.06 -10.13 8.09
C ASP A 38 -2.18 -10.04 6.84
N SER A 39 -1.12 -10.83 6.77
CA SER A 39 -0.10 -10.73 5.72
C SER A 39 -0.65 -11.03 4.32
N ARG A 40 -1.65 -11.91 4.19
CA ARG A 40 -2.30 -12.19 2.90
C ARG A 40 -3.16 -11.01 2.47
N CYS A 41 -3.83 -10.37 3.42
CA CYS A 41 -4.57 -9.13 3.20
C CYS A 41 -3.63 -8.01 2.74
N ALA A 42 -2.52 -7.80 3.48
CA ALA A 42 -1.49 -6.84 3.14
C ALA A 42 -0.94 -7.09 1.71
N ALA A 43 -0.57 -8.32 1.38
CA ALA A 43 -0.06 -8.68 0.05
C ALA A 43 -1.04 -8.34 -1.08
N LYS A 44 -2.35 -8.54 -0.87
CA LYS A 44 -3.39 -8.15 -1.83
C LYS A 44 -3.50 -6.63 -1.96
N PHE A 45 -3.45 -5.91 -0.84
CA PHE A 45 -3.44 -4.45 -0.84
C PHE A 45 -2.24 -3.90 -1.62
N VAL A 46 -1.03 -4.40 -1.37
CA VAL A 46 0.17 -3.97 -2.10
C VAL A 46 0.04 -4.21 -3.61
N LYS A 47 -0.45 -5.38 -4.02
CA LYS A 47 -0.71 -5.68 -5.43
C LYS A 47 -1.73 -4.72 -6.04
N ARG A 48 -2.78 -4.35 -5.31
CA ARG A 48 -3.78 -3.41 -5.79
C ARG A 48 -3.24 -1.98 -5.87
N LEU A 49 -2.49 -1.54 -4.88
CA LEU A 49 -1.85 -0.23 -4.84
C LEU A 49 -0.85 -0.04 -5.97
N LYS A 50 -0.09 -1.08 -6.33
CA LYS A 50 0.80 -1.05 -7.50
C LYS A 50 0.05 -0.84 -8.80
N LYS A 51 -1.04 -1.59 -9.02
CA LYS A 51 -1.91 -1.41 -10.19
C LYS A 51 -2.54 -0.02 -10.25
N GLU A 52 -3.01 0.49 -9.10
CA GLU A 52 -3.56 1.84 -9.02
C GLU A 52 -2.47 2.89 -9.30
N GLY A 53 -1.25 2.67 -8.81
CA GLY A 53 -0.11 3.54 -9.10
C GLY A 53 0.27 3.56 -10.58
N GLU A 54 0.14 2.45 -11.30
CA GLU A 54 0.30 2.39 -12.76
C GLU A 54 -0.79 3.23 -13.45
N VAL A 55 -2.06 3.11 -13.05
CA VAL A 55 -3.17 3.90 -13.60
C VAL A 55 -2.96 5.39 -13.35
N VAL A 56 -2.57 5.78 -12.13
CA VAL A 56 -2.29 7.19 -11.81
C VAL A 56 -1.09 7.71 -12.60
N ALA A 57 -0.07 6.87 -12.83
CA ALA A 57 1.13 7.24 -13.59
C ALA A 57 0.87 7.50 -15.09
N GLU A 58 -0.19 6.92 -15.64
CA GLU A 58 -0.69 7.14 -17.01
C GLU A 58 -1.63 8.35 -17.11
N GLY A 59 -2.07 8.89 -15.98
CA GLY A 59 -2.97 10.04 -15.90
C GLY A 59 -2.33 11.37 -16.34
N LYS A 60 -3.14 12.26 -16.92
CA LYS A 60 -2.70 13.58 -17.40
C LYS A 60 -2.14 14.50 -16.31
N ASN A 61 -2.49 14.26 -15.06
CA ASN A 61 -2.07 15.06 -13.90
C ASN A 61 -0.84 14.49 -13.19
N SER A 62 -0.24 13.42 -13.73
CA SER A 62 0.88 12.76 -13.09
C SER A 62 2.18 13.55 -13.21
N THR A 63 2.95 13.58 -12.13
CA THR A 63 4.27 14.25 -12.10
C THR A 63 5.39 13.23 -11.99
N ALA A 64 6.55 13.49 -12.62
CA ALA A 64 7.71 12.62 -12.51
C ALA A 64 8.18 12.42 -11.05
N SER A 65 8.12 13.49 -10.24
CA SER A 65 8.45 13.44 -8.82
C SER A 65 7.44 12.59 -8.03
N GLY A 66 6.14 12.80 -8.27
CA GLY A 66 5.06 12.02 -7.65
C GLY A 66 5.19 10.53 -7.94
N ARG A 67 5.40 10.15 -9.20
CA ARG A 67 5.62 8.74 -9.60
C ARG A 67 6.84 8.12 -8.93
N LYS A 68 7.95 8.86 -8.85
CA LYS A 68 9.17 8.38 -8.18
C LYS A 68 8.93 8.18 -6.69
N SER A 69 8.23 9.10 -6.03
CA SER A 69 7.85 8.98 -4.62
C SER A 69 6.97 7.77 -4.40
N LEU A 70 5.90 7.64 -5.19
CA LEU A 70 4.97 6.52 -5.12
C LEU A 70 5.67 5.17 -5.31
N LYS A 71 6.51 5.05 -6.34
CA LYS A 71 7.30 3.82 -6.57
C LYS A 71 8.18 3.49 -5.36
N LYS A 72 8.91 4.49 -4.84
CA LYS A 72 9.78 4.30 -3.67
C LYS A 72 8.98 3.82 -2.45
N THR A 73 7.83 4.42 -2.17
CA THR A 73 6.98 4.04 -1.04
C THR A 73 6.41 2.64 -1.21
N LEU A 74 5.95 2.28 -2.41
CA LEU A 74 5.44 0.93 -2.70
C LEU A 74 6.54 -0.14 -2.61
N ASP A 75 7.75 0.16 -3.08
CA ASP A 75 8.90 -0.73 -2.98
C ASP A 75 9.32 -0.91 -1.51
N ALA A 76 9.24 0.15 -0.68
CA ALA A 76 9.49 0.06 0.77
C ALA A 76 8.43 -0.78 1.51
N LEU A 77 7.16 -0.59 1.20
CA LEU A 77 6.06 -1.40 1.75
C LEU A 77 6.23 -2.89 1.41
N ASP A 78 6.69 -3.20 0.20
CA ASP A 78 7.02 -4.55 -0.24
C ASP A 78 8.11 -5.19 0.63
N VAL A 79 9.14 -4.43 1.01
CA VAL A 79 10.22 -4.89 1.89
C VAL A 79 9.68 -5.17 3.29
N VAL A 80 8.93 -4.23 3.87
CA VAL A 80 8.34 -4.38 5.22
C VAL A 80 7.43 -5.60 5.30
N LEU A 81 6.65 -5.88 4.26
CA LEU A 81 5.82 -7.09 4.20
C LEU A 81 6.66 -8.37 4.20
N ARG A 82 7.75 -8.43 3.43
CA ARG A 82 8.64 -9.61 3.41
C ARG A 82 9.35 -9.81 4.74
N GLU A 83 9.78 -8.73 5.39
CA GLU A 83 10.38 -8.79 6.72
C GLU A 83 9.39 -9.31 7.77
N HIS A 84 8.16 -8.82 7.72
CA HIS A 84 7.08 -9.30 8.58
C HIS A 84 6.80 -10.81 8.37
N ASP A 85 6.68 -11.25 7.11
CA ASP A 85 6.46 -12.66 6.79
C ASP A 85 7.64 -13.55 7.24
N ALA A 86 8.87 -13.07 7.07
CA ALA A 86 10.06 -13.78 7.54
C ALA A 86 10.07 -13.90 9.07
N LYS A 87 9.68 -12.84 9.79
CA LYS A 87 9.54 -12.86 11.24
C LYS A 87 8.53 -13.90 11.71
N LEU A 88 7.35 -13.94 11.10
CA LEU A 88 6.32 -14.95 11.40
C LEU A 88 6.84 -16.38 11.18
N LEU A 89 7.62 -16.62 10.13
CA LEU A 89 8.20 -17.92 9.85
C LEU A 89 9.25 -18.32 10.90
N VAL A 90 10.07 -17.38 11.36
CA VAL A 90 11.05 -17.63 12.44
C VAL A 90 10.34 -17.96 13.74
N GLU A 91 9.30 -17.21 14.11
CA GLU A 91 8.50 -17.44 15.31
C GLU A 91 7.80 -18.81 15.27
N ALA A 92 7.19 -19.17 14.13
CA ALA A 92 6.57 -20.48 13.95
C ALA A 92 7.58 -21.62 14.10
N ASN A 93 8.77 -21.48 13.52
CA ASN A 93 9.84 -22.48 13.65
C ASN A 93 10.37 -22.59 15.09
N ALA A 94 10.49 -21.47 15.81
CA ALA A 94 10.88 -21.48 17.22
C ALA A 94 9.83 -22.20 18.08
N ALA A 95 8.55 -21.95 17.83
CA ALA A 95 7.44 -22.61 18.53
C ALA A 95 7.38 -24.12 18.26
N LEU A 96 7.67 -24.56 17.03
CA LEU A 96 7.74 -25.98 16.70
C LEU A 96 8.87 -26.67 17.46
N ARG A 97 10.08 -26.10 17.45
CA ARG A 97 11.23 -26.68 18.18
C ARG A 97 10.98 -26.74 19.69
N ALA A 98 10.36 -25.71 20.27
CA ALA A 98 10.02 -25.70 21.69
C ALA A 98 9.05 -26.82 22.08
N LYS A 99 8.13 -27.19 21.17
CA LYS A 99 7.21 -28.32 21.37
C LYS A 99 7.89 -29.68 21.22
N ASP A 100 8.86 -29.82 20.33
CA ASP A 100 9.61 -31.08 20.15
C ASP A 100 10.51 -31.41 21.37
N THR A 101 10.84 -30.40 22.18
CA THR A 101 11.66 -30.53 23.40
C THR A 101 10.84 -30.63 24.70
N ALA A 102 9.51 -30.59 24.63
CA ALA A 102 8.59 -30.64 25.77
C ALA A 102 7.90 -32.01 25.87
#